data_AF-A0A4Q6EB51-F1
#
_entry.id   AF-A0A4Q6EB51-F1
#
_cell.length_a   1.000
_cell.length_b   1.000
_cell.length_c   1.000
_cell.angle_alpha   90.00
_cell.angle_beta   90.00
_cell.angle_gamma   90.00
#
_symmetry.space_group_name_H-M   'P 1'
#
loop_
_entity.id
_entity.type
_entity.pdbx_description
1 polymer ?
#
loop_
_entity_poly.entity_id
_entity_poly.type
_entity_poly.pdbx_seq_one_letter_code
_entity_poly.pdbx_strand_id
1 'polypeptide(L)'
;MKYQATDTEFMVAFGAHVRKLIEARGMSLRGASAMLDMDYSQLWKVCSGQQNVTISTVMVLATGLGVSHRDMFDFDFKRKA
;
A
#
# COMPACT_ATOMS: atom_id res chain seq x y z
N MET A 1 -20.53 -17.89 -7.78
CA MET A 1 -19.55 -17.41 -6.79
C MET A 1 -19.48 -15.89 -6.90
N LYS A 2 -20.17 -15.14 -6.04
CA LYS A 2 -20.06 -13.67 -6.04
C LYS A 2 -18.81 -13.31 -5.24
N TYR A 3 -17.75 -12.86 -5.90
CA TYR A 3 -16.66 -12.16 -5.22
C TYR A 3 -17.30 -10.97 -4.51
N GLN A 4 -17.35 -10.98 -3.17
CA GLN A 4 -17.83 -9.82 -2.44
C GLN A 4 -16.84 -8.67 -2.58
N ALA A 5 -17.40 -7.47 -2.58
CA ALA A 5 -16.71 -6.21 -2.74
C ALA A 5 -15.50 -6.12 -1.82
N THR A 6 -14.39 -5.67 -2.40
CA THR A 6 -13.16 -5.18 -1.78
C THR A 6 -13.13 -5.29 -0.25
N ASP A 7 -12.37 -6.26 0.27
CA ASP A 7 -12.17 -6.46 1.71
C ASP A 7 -11.48 -5.20 2.27
N THR A 8 -12.30 -4.25 2.72
CA THR A 8 -11.85 -2.89 3.06
C THR A 8 -10.85 -2.94 4.21
N GLU A 9 -11.04 -3.88 5.13
CA GLU A 9 -10.12 -4.13 6.23
C GLU A 9 -8.75 -4.65 5.72
N PHE A 10 -8.69 -5.47 4.66
CA PHE A 10 -7.44 -5.93 4.05
C PHE A 10 -6.71 -4.78 3.34
N MET A 11 -7.44 -3.94 2.59
CA MET A 11 -6.88 -2.76 1.94
C MET A 11 -6.32 -1.76 2.97
N VAL A 12 -7.02 -1.56 4.08
CA VAL A 12 -6.55 -0.70 5.18
C VAL A 12 -5.29 -1.29 5.81
N ALA A 13 -5.23 -2.60 6.04
CA ALA A 13 -4.05 -3.26 6.59
C ALA A 13 -2.84 -3.15 5.65
N PHE A 14 -3.03 -3.43 4.35
CA PHE A 14 -2.01 -3.24 3.33
C PHE A 14 -1.54 -1.78 3.26
N GLY A 15 -2.47 -0.82 3.22
CA GLY A 15 -2.16 0.60 3.15
C GLY A 15 -1.36 1.09 4.37
N ALA A 16 -1.75 0.65 5.57
CA ALA A 16 -1.02 0.93 6.80
C ALA A 16 0.40 0.34 6.77
N HIS A 17 0.56 -0.85 6.20
CA HIS A 17 1.86 -1.48 6.02
C HIS A 17 2.77 -0.72 5.05
N VAL A 18 2.26 -0.34 3.88
CA VAL A 18 2.98 0.51 2.92
C VAL A 18 3.45 1.81 3.57
N ARG A 19 2.59 2.42 4.38
CA ARG A 19 2.94 3.63 5.13
C ARG A 19 4.11 3.40 6.10
N LYS A 20 4.10 2.28 6.84
CA LYS A 20 5.23 1.91 7.72
C LYS A 20 6.53 1.72 6.94
N LEU A 21 6.47 1.09 5.75
CA LEU A 21 7.65 0.91 4.89
C LEU A 21 8.22 2.24 4.38
N ILE A 22 7.37 3.24 4.15
CA ILE A 22 7.78 4.61 3.79
C ILE A 22 8.43 5.30 4.99
N GLU A 23 7.77 5.28 6.15
CA GLU A 23 8.23 5.94 7.37
C GLU A 23 9.53 5.33 7.91
N ALA A 24 9.71 4.00 7.78
CA ALA A 24 10.95 3.30 8.13
C ALA A 24 12.17 3.76 7.33
N ARG A 25 11.96 4.40 6.17
CA ARG A 25 13.01 5.02 5.36
C ARG A 25 13.21 6.52 5.65
N GLY A 26 12.55 7.05 6.68
CA GLY A 26 12.63 8.47 7.04
C GLY A 26 11.92 9.40 6.04
N MET A 27 11.05 8.87 5.18
CA MET A 27 10.33 9.67 4.20
C MET A 27 8.92 10.03 4.69
N SER A 28 8.46 11.23 4.33
CA SER A 28 7.05 11.58 4.41
C SER A 28 6.29 11.01 3.22
N LEU A 29 4.95 10.91 3.33
CA LEU A 29 4.11 10.47 2.22
C LEU A 29 4.25 11.36 0.97
N ARG A 30 4.44 12.68 1.15
CA ARG A 30 4.74 13.61 0.03
C ARG A 30 6.11 13.38 -0.57
N GLY A 31 7.12 13.10 0.26
CA GLY A 31 8.46 12.77 -0.23
C GLY A 31 8.46 11.47 -1.04
N ALA A 32 7.77 10.44 -0.53
CA ALA A 32 7.60 9.18 -1.23
C ALA A 32 6.83 9.34 -2.54
N SER A 33 5.74 10.11 -2.57
CA SER A 33 4.98 10.34 -3.80
C SER A 33 5.83 11.01 -4.88
N ALA A 34 6.65 12.00 -4.51
CA ALA A 34 7.58 12.66 -5.44
C ALA A 34 8.68 11.69 -5.92
N MET A 35 9.24 10.87 -5.04
CA MET A 35 10.30 9.91 -5.39
C MET A 35 9.80 8.78 -6.30
N LEU A 36 8.56 8.33 -6.10
CA LEU A 36 7.93 7.27 -6.88
C LEU A 36 7.29 7.75 -8.18
N ASP A 37 7.32 9.06 -8.46
CA ASP A 37 6.55 9.69 -9.55
C ASP A 37 5.06 9.32 -9.53
N MET A 38 4.49 9.32 -8.32
CA MET A 38 3.08 9.00 -8.06
C MET A 38 2.36 10.24 -7.53
N ASP A 39 1.10 10.40 -7.93
CA ASP A 39 0.26 11.45 -7.35
C ASP A 39 0.06 11.22 -5.83
N TYR A 40 0.16 12.31 -5.06
CA TYR A 40 0.01 12.25 -3.61
C TYR A 40 -1.38 11.73 -3.20
N SER A 41 -2.45 12.15 -3.91
CA SER A 41 -3.81 11.70 -3.61
C SER A 41 -3.95 10.20 -3.89
N GLN A 42 -3.35 9.70 -4.97
CA GLN A 42 -3.30 8.27 -5.26
C GLN A 42 -2.58 7.51 -4.14
N LEU A 43 -1.36 7.91 -3.78
CA LEU A 43 -0.58 7.22 -2.73
C LEU A 43 -1.28 7.27 -1.36
N TRP A 44 -1.95 8.39 -1.05
CA TRP A 44 -2.75 8.52 0.16
C TRP A 44 -3.99 7.61 0.18
N LYS A 45 -4.71 7.48 -0.94
CA LYS A 45 -5.84 6.55 -1.06
C LYS A 45 -5.41 5.11 -0.89
N VAL A 46 -4.23 4.75 -1.38
CA VAL A 46 -3.62 3.44 -1.13
C VAL A 46 -3.34 3.25 0.36
N CYS A 47 -2.62 4.19 0.98
CA CYS A 47 -2.23 4.07 2.39
C CYS A 47 -3.43 4.09 3.36
N SER A 48 -4.54 4.69 2.96
CA SER A 48 -5.79 4.75 3.74
C SER A 48 -6.77 3.63 3.41
N GLY A 49 -6.44 2.73 2.46
CA GLY A 49 -7.33 1.64 2.04
C GLY A 49 -8.59 2.08 1.28
N GLN A 50 -8.65 3.34 0.81
CA GLN A 50 -9.77 3.88 0.03
C GLN A 50 -9.76 3.43 -1.44
N GLN A 51 -8.60 2.97 -1.93
CA GLN A 51 -8.44 2.51 -3.29
C GLN A 51 -7.75 1.15 -3.29
N ASN A 52 -8.34 0.19 -4.01
CA ASN A 52 -7.67 -1.07 -4.29
C ASN A 52 -6.43 -0.82 -5.17
N VAL A 53 -5.31 -1.41 -4.79
CA VAL A 53 -4.09 -1.30 -5.57
C VAL A 53 -4.09 -2.30 -6.70
N THR A 54 -3.55 -1.88 -7.84
CA THR A 54 -3.22 -2.82 -8.91
C THR A 54 -1.90 -3.51 -8.59
N ILE A 55 -1.69 -4.71 -9.13
CA ILE A 55 -0.40 -5.41 -9.02
C ILE A 55 0.75 -4.57 -9.58
N SER A 56 0.52 -3.81 -10.65
CA SER A 56 1.52 -2.88 -11.20
C SER A 56 1.90 -1.78 -10.22
N THR A 57 0.93 -1.24 -9.45
CA THR A 57 1.22 -0.27 -8.39
C THR A 57 2.06 -0.88 -7.28
N VAL A 58 1.79 -2.13 -6.90
CA VAL A 58 2.61 -2.86 -5.91
C VAL A 58 4.04 -3.05 -6.40
N MET A 59 4.23 -3.35 -7.70
CA MET A 59 5.56 -3.43 -8.30
C MET A 59 6.31 -2.10 -8.22
N VAL A 60 5.67 -0.98 -8.59
CA VAL A 60 6.28 0.36 -8.50
C VAL A 60 6.66 0.70 -7.07
N LEU A 61 5.76 0.46 -6.11
CA LEU A 61 6.02 0.66 -4.70
C LEU A 61 7.20 -0.18 -4.22
N ALA A 62 7.21 -1.48 -4.52
CA ALA A 62 8.28 -2.39 -4.10
C ALA A 62 9.65 -1.96 -4.63
N THR A 63 9.72 -1.67 -5.94
CA THR A 63 10.96 -1.28 -6.62
C THR A 63 11.46 0.08 -6.14
N GLY A 64 10.59 1.09 -6.07
CA GLY A 64 11.01 2.43 -5.68
C GLY A 64 11.33 2.57 -4.19
N LEU A 65 10.68 1.75 -3.35
CA LEU A 65 11.08 1.61 -1.96
C LEU A 65 12.37 0.76 -1.86
N GLY A 66 12.59 -0.23 -2.72
CA GLY A 66 13.69 -1.17 -2.60
C GLY A 66 13.41 -2.25 -1.55
N VAL A 67 12.19 -2.79 -1.55
CA VAL A 67 11.77 -3.97 -0.78
C VAL A 67 11.31 -5.07 -1.71
N SER A 68 11.33 -6.31 -1.23
CA SER A 68 10.78 -7.42 -2.00
C SER A 68 9.25 -7.38 -2.03
N HIS A 69 8.64 -8.05 -3.01
CA HIS A 69 7.19 -8.21 -3.05
C HIS A 69 6.66 -8.99 -1.84
N ARG A 70 7.47 -9.89 -1.25
CA ARG A 70 7.10 -10.57 -0.01
C ARG A 70 6.93 -9.57 1.13
N ASP A 71 7.88 -8.65 1.27
CA ASP A 71 7.83 -7.63 2.31
C ASP A 71 6.60 -6.73 2.13
N MET A 72 6.17 -6.45 0.89
CA MET A 72 4.94 -5.68 0.64
C MET A 72 3.67 -6.34 1.18
N PHE A 73 3.66 -7.67 1.30
CA PHE A 73 2.52 -8.45 1.80
C PHE A 73 2.76 -9.04 3.19
N ASP A 74 3.85 -8.66 3.86
CA ASP A 74 4.17 -9.10 5.22
C ASP A 74 3.45 -8.23 6.27
N PHE A 75 2.13 -8.39 6.35
CA PHE A 75 1.28 -7.69 7.30
C PHE A 75 0.16 -8.58 7.85
N ASP A 76 -0.18 -8.34 9.11
CA ASP A 76 -1.29 -9.04 9.76
C ASP A 76 -2.65 -8.49 9.30
N PHE A 77 -3.56 -9.41 9.02
CA PHE A 77 -4.95 -9.11 8.73
C PHE A 77 -5.86 -10.13 9.40
N LYS A 78 -6.85 -9.65 10.16
CA LYS A 78 -7.91 -10.49 10.71
C LYS A 78 -9.19 -10.22 9.94
N ARG A 79 -9.59 -11.16 9.08
CA ARG A 79 -10.92 -11.11 8.47
C ARG A 79 -11.95 -11.34 9.57
N LYS A 80 -12.84 -10.38 9.82
CA LYS A 80 -14.03 -10.67 10.62
C LYS A 80 -14.85 -11.73 9.87
N ALA A 81 -15.12 -12.84 10.57
CA ALA A 81 -15.87 -13.96 10.03
C ALA A 81 -17.33 -13.58 9.74
#